data_AF-A0A8C6XT62-F1
#
_entry.id   AF-A0A8C6XT62-F1
#
_cell.length_a   1.000
_cell.length_b   1.000
_cell.length_c   1.000
_cell.angle_alpha   90.00
_cell.angle_beta   90.00
_cell.angle_gamma   90.00
#
_symmetry.space_group_name_H-M   'P 1'
#
loop_
_entity.id
_entity.type
_entity.pdbx_description
1 polymer ?
#
loop_
_entity_poly.entity_id
_entity_poly.type
_entity_poly.pdbx_seq_one_letter_code
_entity_poly.pdbx_strand_id
1 'polypeptide(L)'
;MDVPIGEGALTLSGGQKQRISLARAVYANRDIYLLDDPLSAVDAQVGKSIFEECIKKALKEKTILLVSHQLQVNKLLKEMGKNCIGP
;
A
#
# COMPACT_ATOMS: atom_id res chain seq x y z
N MET A 1 -14.59 3.23 14.82
CA MET A 1 -15.61 3.54 13.80
C MET A 1 -15.62 2.40 12.82
N ASP A 2 -16.41 1.38 13.16
CA ASP A 2 -16.79 0.30 12.27
C ASP A 2 -17.89 0.83 11.36
N VAL A 3 -17.65 0.83 10.05
CA VAL A 3 -18.71 1.13 9.08
C VAL A 3 -19.42 -0.19 8.81
N PRO A 4 -20.69 -0.35 9.21
CA PRO A 4 -21.46 -1.51 8.83
C PRO A 4 -21.73 -1.38 7.33
N ILE A 5 -21.12 -2.24 6.52
CA ILE A 5 -21.36 -2.27 5.07
C ILE A 5 -22.68 -2.99 4.86
N GLY A 6 -23.77 -2.22 4.91
CA GLY A 6 -25.06 -2.63 4.36
C GLY A 6 -24.95 -2.79 2.84
N GLU A 7 -25.72 -3.73 2.31
CA GLU A 7 -25.76 -4.25 0.93
C GLU A 7 -26.04 -3.23 -0.21
N GLY A 8 -25.77 -1.93 -0.04
CA GLY A 8 -26.10 -0.88 -1.02
C GLY A 8 -25.00 0.15 -1.30
N ALA A 9 -23.76 -0.04 -0.86
CA ALA A 9 -22.72 0.99 -0.97
C ALA A 9 -21.88 0.87 -2.26
N LEU A 10 -22.23 1.65 -3.29
CA LEU A 10 -21.39 2.17 -4.39
C LEU A 10 -20.39 1.17 -5.01
N THR A 11 -20.59 0.83 -6.29
CA THR A 11 -19.66 0.05 -7.13
C THR A 11 -18.34 0.80 -7.39
N LEU A 12 -17.55 1.04 -6.35
CA LEU A 12 -16.17 1.51 -6.46
C LEU A 12 -15.35 0.40 -7.08
N SER A 13 -14.57 0.73 -8.11
CA SER A 13 -13.69 -0.24 -8.77
C SER A 13 -12.69 -0.80 -7.76
N GLY A 14 -12.19 -2.02 -7.99
CA GLY A 14 -11.22 -2.66 -7.10
C GLY A 14 -10.07 -1.72 -6.70
N GLY A 15 -9.56 -0.93 -7.65
CA GLY A 15 -8.51 0.05 -7.40
C GLY A 15 -8.91 1.28 -6.59
N GLN A 16 -10.17 1.72 -6.66
CA GLN A 16 -10.65 2.81 -5.81
C GLN A 16 -10.75 2.36 -4.34
N LYS A 17 -11.26 1.14 -4.09
CA LYS A 17 -11.29 0.55 -2.74
C LYS A 17 -9.87 0.42 -2.17
N GLN A 18 -8.93 0.02 -3.00
CA GLN A 18 -7.54 -0.17 -2.60
C GLN A 18 -6.84 1.14 -2.25
N ARG A 19 -7.04 2.20 -3.03
CA ARG A 19 -6.53 3.54 -2.70
C ARG A 19 -7.12 4.09 -1.40
N ILE A 20 -8.42 3.90 -1.18
CA ILE A 20 -9.06 4.31 0.08
C ILE A 20 -8.48 3.51 1.26
N SER A 21 -8.27 2.21 1.09
CA SER A 21 -7.65 1.36 2.12
C SER A 21 -6.22 1.80 2.44
N LEU A 22 -5.41 2.07 1.42
CA LEU A 22 -4.05 2.58 1.59
C LEU A 22 -4.03 3.93 2.30
N ALA A 23 -4.88 4.88 1.87
CA ALA A 23 -5.00 6.18 2.51
C ALA A 23 -5.42 6.03 3.98
N ARG A 24 -6.39 5.16 4.28
CA ARG A 24 -6.82 4.84 5.66
C ARG A 24 -5.69 4.24 6.49
N ALA A 25 -4.90 3.35 5.90
CA ALA A 25 -3.76 2.75 6.59
C ALA A 25 -2.76 3.85 6.98
N VAL A 26 -2.29 4.65 6.02
CA VAL A 26 -1.33 5.75 6.26
C VAL A 26 -1.86 6.74 7.31
N TYR A 27 -3.15 7.07 7.25
CA TYR A 27 -3.78 7.98 8.20
C TYR A 27 -3.92 7.39 9.62
N ALA A 28 -3.93 6.06 9.75
CA ALA A 28 -4.04 5.40 11.05
C ALA A 28 -2.75 5.51 11.90
N ASN A 29 -1.65 6.02 11.32
CA ASN A 29 -0.36 6.27 11.96
C ASN A 29 0.09 5.16 12.93
N ARG A 30 0.15 3.92 12.42
CA ARG A 30 0.58 2.76 13.19
C ARG A 30 2.09 2.57 13.13
N ASP A 31 2.64 1.76 14.03
CA ASP A 31 4.06 1.42 14.04
C ASP A 31 4.42 0.33 13.04
N ILE A 32 3.44 -0.53 12.71
CA ILE A 32 3.56 -1.68 11.82
C ILE A 32 2.47 -1.61 10.76
N TYR A 33 2.87 -1.76 9.50
CA TYR A 33 2.00 -1.81 8.33
C TYR A 33 2.12 -3.16 7.64
N LEU A 34 0.97 -3.76 7.32
CA LEU A 34 0.87 -4.91 6.44
C LEU A 34 0.17 -4.47 5.16
N LEU A 35 0.86 -4.58 4.03
CA LEU A 35 0.36 -4.16 2.74
C LEU A 35 0.36 -5.36 1.80
N ASP A 36 -0.83 -5.86 1.47
CA ASP A 36 -1.02 -6.94 0.50
C ASP A 36 -1.38 -6.35 -0.86
N ASP A 37 -0.41 -6.42 -1.77
CA ASP A 37 -0.40 -5.88 -3.12
C ASP A 37 -0.95 -4.44 -3.25
N PRO A 38 -0.51 -3.47 -2.41
CA PRO A 38 -1.14 -2.15 -2.29
C PRO A 38 -1.09 -1.31 -3.59
N LEU A 39 -0.22 -1.70 -4.52
CA LEU A 39 0.01 -1.02 -5.79
C LEU A 39 -0.62 -1.77 -6.97
N SER A 40 -1.38 -2.85 -6.73
CA SER A 40 -1.87 -3.73 -7.79
C SER A 40 -2.80 -3.04 -8.80
N ALA A 41 -3.58 -2.07 -8.32
CA ALA A 41 -4.51 -1.31 -9.13
C ALA A 41 -4.02 0.11 -9.52
N VAL A 42 -2.74 0.40 -9.33
CA VAL A 42 -2.10 1.62 -9.81
C VAL A 42 -1.02 1.27 -10.82
N ASP A 43 -0.89 2.13 -11.83
CA ASP A 43 0.08 1.95 -12.90
C ASP A 43 1.51 2.02 -12.37
N ALA A 44 2.45 1.36 -13.04
CA ALA A 44 3.88 1.28 -12.71
C ALA A 44 4.49 2.62 -12.28
N GLN A 45 4.26 3.64 -13.10
CA GLN A 45 4.77 4.99 -12.91
C GLN A 45 4.21 5.63 -11.64
N VAL A 46 2.90 5.50 -11.43
CA VAL A 46 2.18 6.07 -10.28
C VAL A 46 2.55 5.31 -9.01
N GLY A 47 2.66 3.98 -9.09
CA GLY A 47 3.07 3.13 -7.99
C GLY A 47 4.45 3.49 -7.47
N LYS A 48 5.40 3.82 -8.36
CA LYS A 48 6.71 4.34 -7.97
C LYS A 48 6.61 5.66 -7.19
N SER A 49 5.84 6.63 -7.69
CA SER A 49 5.67 7.91 -7.00
C SER A 49 5.00 7.75 -5.63
N ILE A 50 3.97 6.90 -5.53
CA ILE A 50 3.31 6.59 -4.25
C ILE A 50 4.29 5.89 -3.31
N PHE A 51 5.10 4.97 -3.80
CA PHE A 51 6.10 4.28 -3.00
C PHE A 51 7.16 5.26 -2.46
N GLU A 52 7.69 6.15 -3.29
CA GLU A 52 8.69 7.13 -2.86
C GLU A 52 8.11 8.21 -1.91
N GLU A 53 6.90 8.71 -2.17
CA GLU A 53 6.30 9.77 -1.35
C GLU A 53 5.59 9.22 -0.10
N CYS A 54 4.77 8.18 -0.21
CA CYS A 54 4.06 7.62 0.95
C CYS A 54 4.92 6.61 1.72
N ILE A 55 5.44 5.59 1.06
CA ILE A 55 6.10 4.49 1.77
C ILE A 55 7.50 4.91 2.25
N LYS A 56 8.28 5.56 1.39
CA LYS A 56 9.67 5.93 1.72
C LYS A 56 9.77 7.20 2.56
N LYS A 57 8.97 8.25 2.29
CA LYS A 57 8.98 9.46 3.13
C LYS A 57 8.03 9.36 4.31
N ALA A 58 6.74 9.07 4.11
CA ALA A 58 5.77 9.10 5.22
C ALA A 58 5.94 7.94 6.22
N LEU A 59 6.36 6.76 5.75
CA LEU A 59 6.55 5.58 6.60
C LEU A 59 8.04 5.26 6.88
N LYS A 60 8.93 6.26 6.75
CA LYS A 60 10.39 6.10 6.90
C LYS A 60 10.80 5.39 8.20
N GLU A 61 10.18 5.78 9.31
CA GLU A 61 10.49 5.27 10.66
C GLU A 61 9.61 4.10 11.10
N LYS A 62 8.71 3.63 10.22
CA LYS A 62 7.77 2.56 10.52
C LYS A 62 8.24 1.23 9.94
N THR A 63 7.72 0.14 10.52
CA THR A 63 7.92 -1.21 10.00
C THR A 63 6.84 -1.53 8.99
N ILE A 64 7.23 -2.00 7.81
CA ILE A 64 6.33 -2.26 6.69
C ILE A 64 6.61 -3.66 6.18
N LEU A 65 5.62 -4.53 6.25
CA LEU A 65 5.59 -5.81 5.57
C LEU A 65 4.76 -5.64 4.30
N LEU A 66 5.43 -5.68 3.15
CA LEU A 66 4.79 -5.52 1.85
C LEU A 66 4.88 -6.83 1.08
N VAL A 67 3.72 -7.37 0.71
CA VAL A 67 3.59 -8.53 -0.16
C VAL A 67 3.15 -8.03 -1.53
N SER A 68 3.83 -8.41 -2.60
CA SER A 68 3.49 -7.98 -3.96
C SER A 68 3.97 -9.01 -4.97
N HIS A 69 3.12 -9.29 -5.96
CA HIS A 69 3.47 -10.14 -7.10
C HIS A 69 4.10 -9.35 -8.26
N GLN A 70 4.03 -8.02 -8.21
CA GLN A 70 4.63 -7.18 -9.25
C GLN A 70 6.15 -7.05 -9.06
N LEU A 71 6.90 -7.55 -10.06
CA LEU A 71 8.36 -7.47 -10.10
C LEU A 71 8.90 -6.03 -9.96
N GLN A 72 8.14 -5.06 -10.42
CA GLN A 72 8.51 -3.64 -10.35
C GLN A 72 8.58 -3.13 -8.91
N VAL A 73 7.62 -3.55 -8.07
CA VAL A 73 7.59 -3.23 -6.64
C VAL A 73 8.75 -3.90 -5.91
N ASN A 74 9.07 -5.15 -6.27
CA ASN A 74 10.23 -5.85 -5.72
C ASN A 74 11.55 -5.13 -6.05
N LYS A 75 11.65 -4.49 -7.21
CA LYS A 75 12.82 -3.68 -7.59
C LYS A 75 12.92 -2.42 -6.73
N LEU A 76 11.81 -1.72 -6.50
CA LEU A 76 11.73 -0.54 -5.63
C LEU A 76 12.04 -0.87 -4.16
N LEU A 77 11.56 -2.01 -3.67
CA LEU A 77 11.87 -2.51 -2.33
C LEU A 77 13.36 -2.82 -2.15
N LYS A 78 13.99 -3.45 -3.15
CA LYS A 78 15.45 -3.71 -3.13
C LYS A 78 16.28 -2.42 -3.05
N GLU A 79 15.82 -1.34 -3.69
CA GLU A 79 16.47 -0.02 -3.58
C GLU A 79 16.36 0.59 -2.18
N MET A 80 15.44 0.13 -1.33
CA MET A 80 15.25 0.65 0.03
C MET A 80 16.10 -0.04 1.10
N GLY A 81 16.80 -1.13 0.80
CA GLY A 81 17.72 -1.78 1.75
C GLY A 81 17.09 -2.26 3.07
N LYS A 82 15.75 -2.29 3.19
CA LYS A 82 15.06 -2.90 4.33
C LYS A 82 14.89 -4.40 4.07
N ASN A 83 14.93 -5.21 5.12
CA ASN A 83 14.81 -6.68 5.07
C ASN A 83 13.50 -7.07 4.34
N CYS A 84 13.61 -7.37 3.05
CA CYS A 84 12.48 -7.76 2.21
C CYS A 84 12.26 -9.25 2.41
N ILE A 85 11.15 -9.64 3.03
CA ILE A 85 10.66 -11.02 2.98
C ILE A 85 9.72 -11.05 1.78
N GLY A 86 10.25 -11.51 0.64
CA GLY A 86 9.41 -11.82 -0.52
C GLY A 86 8.61 -13.10 -0.28
N PRO A 87 7.52 -13.32 -1.01
CA PRO A 87 6.88 -14.63 -1.07
C PRO A 87 7.81 -15.69 -1.67
#